data_AF-A0A0F4J9Y9-F1
#
_entry.id   AF-A0A0F4J9Y9-F1
#
_cell.length_a   1.000
_cell.length_b   1.000
_cell.length_c   1.000
_cell.angle_alpha   90.00
_cell.angle_beta   90.00
_cell.angle_gamma   90.00
#
_symmetry.space_group_name_H-M   'P 1'
#
loop_
_entity.id
_entity.type
_entity.pdbx_description
1 polymer ?
#
loop_
_entity_poly.entity_id
_entity_poly.type
_entity_poly.pdbx_seq_one_letter_code
_entity_poly.pdbx_strand_id
1 'polypeptide(L)'
;ALVPDLDGPPQDPPADLPGLVAAVGFTMQPRILPDRRAAAEAYLARYLDPYTRRYFGRRRLTALGLPGGIPRRLAFLPRHRAVRRAAHRLRRRLGRLGA
;
A
#
# COMPACT_ATOMS: atom_id res chain seq x y z
N ALA A 1 3.61 27.19 -19.72
CA ALA A 1 2.79 26.10 -20.29
C ALA A 1 1.38 26.25 -19.75
N LEU A 2 0.35 26.19 -20.62
CA LEU A 2 -1.05 26.22 -20.20
C LEU A 2 -1.38 24.89 -19.52
N VAL A 3 -1.82 24.92 -18.26
CA VAL A 3 -2.31 23.72 -17.57
C VAL A 3 -3.62 23.31 -18.24
N PRO A 4 -3.79 22.03 -18.63
CA PRO A 4 -5.04 21.58 -19.21
C PRO A 4 -6.20 21.83 -18.24
N ASP A 5 -7.37 22.12 -18.80
CA ASP A 5 -8.58 22.33 -18.04
C ASP A 5 -8.86 21.10 -17.17
N LEU A 6 -9.08 21.33 -15.87
CA LEU A 6 -9.26 20.25 -14.88
C LEU A 6 -10.70 19.74 -14.86
N ASP A 7 -11.60 20.39 -15.57
CA ASP A 7 -13.00 20.02 -15.74
C ASP A 7 -13.14 18.82 -16.68
N GLY A 8 -12.64 17.67 -16.21
CA GLY A 8 -12.94 16.38 -16.78
C GLY A 8 -14.41 15.97 -16.53
N PRO A 9 -14.91 14.95 -17.24
CA PRO A 9 -16.26 14.46 -17.01
C PRO A 9 -16.44 14.07 -15.53
N PRO A 10 -17.60 14.36 -14.92
CA PRO A 10 -17.87 14.02 -13.53
C PRO A 10 -17.61 12.53 -13.30
N GLN A 11 -16.75 12.22 -12.34
CA GLN A 11 -16.43 10.88 -11.91
C GLN A 11 -17.25 10.59 -10.65
N ASP A 12 -17.88 9.42 -10.58
CA ASP A 12 -18.47 8.98 -9.32
C ASP A 12 -17.37 8.89 -8.25
N PRO A 13 -17.59 9.49 -7.06
CA PRO A 13 -16.62 9.40 -6.00
C PRO A 13 -16.45 7.92 -5.61
N PRO A 14 -15.22 7.52 -5.23
CA PRO A 14 -15.00 6.18 -4.71
C PRO A 14 -15.89 5.96 -3.47
N ALA A 15 -16.37 4.73 -3.30
CA ALA A 15 -17.33 4.35 -2.26
C ALA A 15 -16.93 4.78 -0.84
N ASP A 16 -15.63 4.92 -0.56
CA ASP A 16 -15.09 5.46 0.69
C ASP A 16 -13.96 6.46 0.40
N LEU A 17 -14.35 7.67 -0.03
CA LEU A 17 -13.41 8.76 -0.31
C LEU A 17 -12.53 9.14 0.91
N PRO A 18 -13.06 9.28 2.15
CA PRO A 18 -12.23 9.57 3.32
C PRO A 18 -11.19 8.47 3.59
N GLY A 19 -11.59 7.19 3.48
CA GLY A 19 -10.69 6.06 3.61
C GLY A 19 -9.60 6.05 2.54
N LEU A 20 -9.95 6.38 1.28
CA LEU A 20 -9.00 6.50 0.19
C LEU A 20 -7.94 7.57 0.49
N VAL A 21 -8.38 8.77 0.89
CA VAL A 21 -7.48 9.88 1.19
C VAL A 21 -6.55 9.53 2.35
N ALA A 22 -7.07 8.90 3.41
CA ALA A 22 -6.26 8.44 4.54
C ALA A 22 -5.22 7.40 4.11
N ALA A 23 -5.60 6.45 3.24
CA ALA A 23 -4.70 5.43 2.71
C ALA A 23 -3.60 6.02 1.82
N VAL A 24 -3.97 6.92 0.89
CA VAL A 24 -3.02 7.62 0.02
C VAL A 24 -2.05 8.45 0.86
N GLY A 25 -2.57 9.26 1.78
CA GLY A 25 -1.77 10.09 2.69
C GLY A 25 -0.76 9.26 3.48
N PHE A 26 -1.19 8.15 4.10
CA PHE A 26 -0.27 7.23 4.79
C PHE A 26 0.80 6.68 3.85
N THR A 27 0.42 6.25 2.64
CA THR A 27 1.39 5.64 1.71
C THR A 27 2.43 6.64 1.21
N MET A 28 2.05 7.91 1.04
CA MET A 28 2.95 8.98 0.61
C MET A 28 3.80 9.52 1.76
N GLN A 29 3.26 9.56 2.98
CA GLN A 29 3.90 10.19 4.13
C GLN A 29 3.86 9.31 5.40
N PRO A 30 4.41 8.08 5.36
CA PRO A 30 4.27 7.09 6.44
C PRO A 30 4.99 7.47 7.74
N ARG A 31 5.92 8.43 7.70
CA ARG A 31 6.63 8.96 8.87
C ARG A 31 5.88 10.10 9.54
N ILE A 32 5.10 10.87 8.77
CA ILE A 32 4.34 12.04 9.24
C ILE A 32 2.97 11.59 9.74
N LEU A 33 2.37 10.58 9.09
CA LEU A 33 1.04 10.08 9.40
C LEU A 33 1.06 8.63 9.95
N PRO A 34 1.91 8.28 10.93
CA PRO A 34 2.05 6.89 11.38
C PRO A 34 0.72 6.30 11.89
N ASP A 35 -0.13 7.12 12.53
CA ASP A 35 -1.40 6.71 13.10
C ASP A 35 -2.44 6.32 12.05
N ARG A 36 -2.26 6.76 10.80
CA ARG A 36 -3.14 6.42 9.68
C ARG A 36 -2.89 5.02 9.13
N ARG A 37 -1.91 4.29 9.65
CA ARG A 37 -1.57 2.93 9.21
C ARG A 37 -2.78 1.99 9.26
N ALA A 38 -3.49 1.95 10.38
CA ALA A 38 -4.62 1.03 10.56
C ALA A 38 -5.76 1.33 9.57
N ALA A 39 -6.07 2.61 9.37
CA ALA A 39 -7.05 3.06 8.39
C ALA A 39 -6.63 2.69 6.95
N ALA A 40 -5.36 2.89 6.61
CA ALA A 40 -4.83 2.51 5.30
C ALA A 40 -4.93 1.00 5.05
N GLU A 41 -4.61 0.17 6.04
CA GLU A 41 -4.74 -1.28 5.93
C GLU A 41 -6.20 -1.72 5.78
N ALA A 42 -7.12 -1.13 6.55
CA ALA A 42 -8.55 -1.43 6.46
C ALA A 42 -9.13 -1.06 5.09
N TYR A 43 -8.78 0.13 4.56
CA TYR A 43 -9.20 0.55 3.24
C TYR A 43 -8.66 -0.39 2.15
N LEU A 44 -7.35 -0.66 2.15
CA LEU A 44 -6.71 -1.51 1.13
C LEU A 44 -7.17 -2.97 1.18
N ALA A 45 -7.65 -3.46 2.32
CA ALA A 45 -8.22 -4.79 2.43
C ALA A 45 -9.62 -4.90 1.80
N ARG A 46 -10.38 -3.80 1.78
CA ARG A 46 -11.78 -3.76 1.34
C ARG A 46 -11.97 -3.19 -0.07
N TYR A 47 -11.18 -2.18 -0.43
CA TYR A 47 -11.42 -1.33 -1.61
C TYR A 47 -10.22 -1.26 -2.55
N LEU A 48 -9.31 -2.24 -2.53
CA LEU A 48 -8.22 -2.33 -3.50
C LEU A 48 -8.69 -3.09 -4.76
N ASP A 49 -9.37 -2.36 -5.63
CA ASP A 49 -9.95 -2.81 -6.90
C ASP A 49 -9.15 -2.26 -8.12
N PRO A 50 -9.53 -2.59 -9.37
CA PRO A 50 -8.85 -2.06 -10.56
C PRO A 50 -8.86 -0.52 -10.67
N TYR A 51 -9.91 0.15 -10.18
CA TYR A 51 -10.06 1.60 -10.23
C TYR A 51 -9.11 2.29 -9.23
N THR A 52 -9.10 1.84 -7.98
CA THR A 52 -8.29 2.47 -6.91
C THR A 52 -6.82 2.11 -7.00
N ARG A 53 -6.46 1.03 -7.71
CA ARG A 53 -5.08 0.57 -7.89
C ARG A 53 -4.14 1.62 -8.49
N ARG A 54 -4.66 2.56 -9.29
CA ARG A 54 -3.87 3.66 -9.89
C ARG A 54 -3.18 4.55 -8.85
N TYR A 55 -3.73 4.66 -7.64
CA TYR A 55 -3.17 5.47 -6.57
C TYR A 55 -2.04 4.76 -5.80
N PHE A 56 -1.95 3.43 -5.90
CA PHE A 56 -1.07 2.61 -5.07
C PHE A 56 -0.03 1.84 -5.89
N GLY A 57 1.20 2.37 -5.93
CA GLY A 57 2.32 1.66 -6.54
C GLY A 57 2.66 0.37 -5.78
N ARG A 58 2.74 -0.76 -6.49
CA ARG A 58 3.03 -2.09 -5.90
C ARG A 58 4.28 -2.09 -5.03
N ARG A 59 5.39 -1.50 -5.51
CA ARG A 59 6.65 -1.38 -4.77
C ARG A 59 6.49 -0.63 -3.44
N ARG A 60 5.65 0.42 -3.41
CA ARG A 60 5.35 1.22 -2.21
C ARG A 60 4.57 0.39 -1.20
N LEU A 61 3.52 -0.30 -1.65
CA LEU A 61 2.74 -1.21 -0.79
C LEU A 61 3.62 -2.31 -0.19
N THR A 62 4.52 -2.90 -0.99
CA THR A 62 5.48 -3.90 -0.51
C THR A 62 6.42 -3.32 0.56
N ALA A 63 7.00 -2.14 0.32
CA ALA A 63 7.93 -1.50 1.27
C ALA A 63 7.26 -1.11 2.61
N LEU A 64 5.98 -0.76 2.57
CA LEU A 64 5.18 -0.43 3.75
C LEU A 64 4.55 -1.65 4.42
N GLY A 65 4.63 -2.82 3.78
CA GLY A 65 4.00 -4.05 4.23
C GLY A 65 2.47 -4.00 4.21
N LEU A 66 1.90 -3.22 3.29
CA LEU A 66 0.45 -3.04 3.15
C LEU A 66 -0.19 -4.12 2.26
N PRO A 67 -1.51 -4.37 2.38
CA PRO A 67 -2.27 -5.23 1.47
C PRO A 67 -2.06 -4.84 0.00
N GLY A 68 -2.14 -5.80 -0.92
CA GLY A 68 -1.89 -5.59 -2.36
C GLY A 68 -0.42 -5.53 -2.79
N GLY A 69 0.51 -5.25 -1.87
CA GLY A 69 1.95 -5.31 -2.11
C GLY A 69 2.63 -6.59 -1.63
N ILE A 70 1.92 -7.43 -0.86
CA ILE A 70 2.44 -8.67 -0.29
C ILE A 70 2.35 -9.78 -1.35
N PRO A 71 3.45 -10.47 -1.70
CA PRO A 71 3.36 -11.67 -2.53
C PRO A 71 2.44 -12.70 -1.87
N ARG A 72 1.58 -13.40 -2.64
CA ARG A 72 0.69 -14.46 -2.09
C ARG A 72 1.44 -15.50 -1.25
N ARG A 73 2.68 -15.82 -1.64
CA ARG A 73 3.60 -16.70 -0.89
C ARG A 73 4.00 -16.19 0.50
N LEU A 74 3.68 -14.95 0.85
CA LEU A 74 3.97 -14.33 2.15
C LEU A 74 2.70 -13.80 2.82
N ALA A 75 1.52 -14.15 2.30
CA ALA A 75 0.23 -13.80 2.90
C ALA A 75 0.03 -14.49 4.26
N PHE A 76 0.77 -15.59 4.52
CA PHE A 76 0.76 -16.30 5.80
C PHE A 76 1.53 -15.60 6.91
N LEU A 77 2.36 -14.58 6.60
CA LEU A 77 3.13 -13.90 7.64
C LEU A 77 2.20 -13.03 8.50
N PRO A 78 2.41 -13.01 9.83
CA PRO A 78 1.69 -12.14 10.74
C PRO A 78 1.70 -10.71 10.24
N ARG A 79 0.58 -10.00 10.45
CA ARG A 79 0.34 -8.61 10.00
C ARG A 79 1.31 -7.57 10.64
N HIS A 80 2.34 -8.02 11.35
CA HIS A 80 3.31 -7.18 12.03
C HIS A 80 4.54 -6.85 11.16
N ARG A 81 4.77 -5.55 10.94
CA ARG A 81 5.86 -5.01 10.10
C ARG A 81 7.26 -5.46 10.57
N ALA A 82 7.45 -5.64 11.88
CA ALA A 82 8.71 -6.11 12.47
C ALA A 82 9.03 -7.55 12.06
N VAL A 83 8.05 -8.44 12.13
CA VAL A 83 8.17 -9.86 11.77
C VAL A 83 8.46 -10.00 10.28
N ARG A 84 7.79 -9.21 9.43
CA ARG A 84 8.02 -9.22 7.98
C ARG A 84 9.38 -8.64 7.57
N ARG A 85 9.87 -7.59 8.25
CA ARG A 85 11.24 -7.10 8.05
C ARG A 85 12.28 -8.12 8.47
N ALA A 86 12.05 -8.85 9.57
CA ALA A 86 12.93 -9.92 9.99
C ALA A 86 13.01 -11.04 8.94
N ALA A 87 11.86 -11.50 8.41
CA ALA A 87 11.82 -12.49 7.34
C ALA A 87 12.51 -12.02 6.04
N HIS A 88 12.35 -10.76 5.65
CA HIS A 88 13.05 -10.21 4.47
C HIS A 88 14.57 -10.17 4.66
N ARG A 89 15.05 -9.85 5.87
CA ARG A 89 16.49 -9.88 6.20
C ARG A 89 17.03 -11.30 6.22
N LEU A 90 16.26 -12.26 6.74
CA LEU A 90 16.64 -13.67 6.77
C LEU A 90 16.81 -14.23 5.34
N ARG A 91 15.96 -13.83 4.39
CA ARG A 91 16.10 -14.18 2.98
C ARG A 91 17.37 -13.67 2.31
N ARG A 92 17.85 -12.46 2.64
CA ARG A 92 19.13 -11.96 2.09
C ARG A 92 20.33 -12.79 2.57
N ARG A 93 20.20 -13.42 3.75
CA ARG A 93 21.23 -14.32 4.29
C ARG A 93 21.09 -15.75 3.75
N LEU A 94 19.86 -16.26 3.63
CA LEU A 94 19.58 -17.61 3.16
C LEU A 94 19.74 -17.79 1.63
N GLY A 95 19.53 -16.73 0.84
CA GLY A 95 19.79 -16.76 -0.61
C GLY A 95 21.28 -16.88 -1.00
N ARG A 96 22.19 -16.85 -0.01
CA ARG A 96 23.65 -16.99 -0.21
C ARG A 96 24.19 -18.39 0.12
N LEU A 97 23.33 -19.29 0.59
CA LEU A 97 23.67 -20.69 0.94
C LEU A 97 23.05 -21.72 -0.02
N GLY A 98 22.51 -21.27 -1.15
CA GLY A 98 21.88 -22.13 -2.16
C GLY A 98 22.22 -21.68 -3.57
N ALA A 99 23.51 -21.45 -3.84
CA ALA A 99 24.09 -21.34 -5.17
C ALA A 99 25.05 -22.51 -5.36
#